data_AF-A0A948W0D7-F1
#
_entry.id   AF-A0A948W0D7-F1
#
_cell.length_a   1.000
_cell.length_b   1.000
_cell.length_c   1.000
_cell.angle_alpha   90.00
_cell.angle_beta   90.00
_cell.angle_gamma   90.00
#
_symmetry.space_group_name_H-M   'P 1'
#
loop_
_entity.id
_entity.type
_entity.pdbx_description
1 polymer ?
#
loop_
_entity_poly.entity_id
_entity_poly.type
_entity_poly.pdbx_seq_one_letter_code
_entity_poly.pdbx_strand_id
1 'polypeptide(L)'
;MTSLRQLVLEETGQDLRHCRGCLACDVSADEMDIHLGSIVQLVLMNDDEVLTSRTLWSAPVLELARTACIKNLDLEKIILALRGEAVKRGA
;
A
#
# COMPACT_ATOMS: atom_id res chain seq x y z
N MET A 1 3.85 11.88 -15.82
CA MET A 1 3.09 11.18 -14.78
C MET A 1 4.08 10.59 -13.79
N THR A 2 3.90 10.86 -12.51
CA THR A 2 4.74 10.28 -11.45
C THR A 2 4.34 8.83 -11.22
N SER A 3 5.31 7.92 -11.13
CA SER A 3 5.03 6.51 -10.81
C SER A 3 4.51 6.35 -9.39
N LEU A 4 3.69 5.33 -9.11
CA LEU A 4 3.21 5.03 -7.75
C LEU A 4 4.36 4.83 -6.76
N ARG A 5 5.46 4.20 -7.19
CA ARG A 5 6.66 4.06 -6.36
C ARG A 5 7.25 5.42 -6.00
N GLN A 6 7.35 6.32 -6.97
CA GLN A 6 7.91 7.66 -6.74
C GLN A 6 6.98 8.49 -5.85
N LEU A 7 5.66 8.41 -6.07
CA LEU A 7 4.66 9.00 -5.18
C LEU A 7 4.84 8.53 -3.73
N VAL A 8 4.92 7.21 -3.51
CA VAL A 8 5.10 6.66 -2.15
C VAL A 8 6.39 7.16 -1.52
N LEU A 9 7.49 7.21 -2.28
CA LEU A 9 8.75 7.74 -1.79
C LEU A 9 8.64 9.22 -1.40
N GLU A 10 8.00 10.04 -2.23
CA GLU A 10 7.85 11.48 -2.01
C GLU A 10 6.91 11.80 -0.83
N GLU A 11 5.78 11.10 -0.71
CA GLU A 11 4.75 11.37 0.32
C GLU A 11 5.09 10.73 1.68
N THR A 12 5.84 9.62 1.70
CA THR A 12 6.09 8.86 2.94
C THR A 12 7.56 8.80 3.33
N GLY A 13 8.49 9.15 2.44
CA GLY A 13 9.92 8.94 2.61
C GLY A 13 10.36 7.48 2.48
N GLN A 14 9.46 6.56 2.09
CA GLN A 14 9.75 5.12 2.05
C GLN A 14 10.04 4.62 0.65
N ASP A 15 11.17 3.92 0.48
CA ASP A 15 11.51 3.24 -0.75
C ASP A 15 11.06 1.77 -0.71
N LEU A 16 10.00 1.45 -1.46
CA LEU A 16 9.45 0.09 -1.52
C LEU A 16 10.38 -0.95 -2.14
N ARG A 17 11.48 -0.53 -2.80
CA ARG A 17 12.52 -1.47 -3.27
C ARG A 17 13.21 -2.23 -2.12
N HIS A 18 13.07 -1.75 -0.88
CA HIS A 18 13.53 -2.46 0.30
C HIS A 18 12.61 -3.61 0.72
N CYS A 19 11.40 -3.73 0.15
CA CYS A 19 10.54 -4.88 0.37
C CYS A 19 11.23 -6.16 -0.15
N ARG A 20 11.32 -7.17 0.72
CA ARG A 20 11.94 -8.47 0.38
C ARG A 20 10.96 -9.54 -0.07
N GLY A 21 9.67 -9.22 -0.24
CA GLY A 21 8.65 -10.18 -0.64
C GLY A 21 8.48 -11.35 0.34
N CYS A 22 8.74 -11.13 1.63
CA CYS A 22 8.73 -12.22 2.64
C CYS A 22 7.33 -12.67 3.07
N LEU A 23 6.27 -12.01 2.59
CA LEU A 23 4.86 -12.29 2.90
C LEU A 23 4.47 -12.25 4.39
N ALA A 24 5.35 -11.80 5.29
CA ALA A 24 5.04 -11.70 6.72
C ALA A 24 3.90 -10.70 7.04
N CYS A 25 3.63 -9.77 6.13
CA CYS A 25 2.53 -8.80 6.24
C CYS A 25 1.22 -9.31 5.64
N ASP A 26 1.18 -10.53 5.12
CA ASP A 26 0.04 -11.12 4.44
C ASP A 26 -0.99 -11.66 5.44
N VAL A 27 -1.53 -10.73 6.23
CA VAL A 27 -2.63 -10.98 7.16
C VAL A 27 -3.97 -10.86 6.42
N SER A 28 -5.03 -11.43 7.00
CA SER A 28 -6.38 -11.40 6.41
C SER A 28 -7.33 -10.55 7.26
N ALA A 29 -8.19 -9.80 6.58
CA ALA A 29 -9.35 -9.12 7.13
C ALA A 29 -10.45 -9.20 6.07
N ASP A 30 -11.70 -9.34 6.50
CA ASP A 30 -12.84 -9.59 5.62
C ASP A 30 -13.06 -8.49 4.57
N GLU A 31 -12.56 -7.29 4.83
CA GLU A 31 -12.69 -6.12 3.96
C GLU A 31 -11.57 -5.99 2.91
N MET A 32 -10.61 -6.93 2.86
CA MET A 32 -9.53 -6.90 1.87
C MET A 32 -9.92 -7.58 0.57
N ASP A 33 -9.89 -6.82 -0.53
CA ASP A 33 -9.87 -7.36 -1.89
C ASP A 33 -8.45 -7.59 -2.42
N ILE A 34 -7.45 -6.90 -1.87
CA ILE A 34 -6.04 -7.05 -2.20
C ILE A 34 -5.25 -7.12 -0.89
N HIS A 35 -4.46 -8.16 -0.69
CA HIS A 35 -3.64 -8.29 0.51
C HIS A 35 -2.51 -7.23 0.57
N LEU A 36 -2.05 -6.91 1.78
CA LEU A 36 -1.00 -5.90 2.02
C LEU A 36 0.29 -6.15 1.22
N GLY A 37 0.73 -7.40 1.13
CA GLY A 37 1.89 -7.78 0.32
C GLY A 37 1.69 -7.47 -1.16
N SER A 38 0.49 -7.73 -1.68
CA SER A 38 0.10 -7.47 -3.07
C SER A 38 0.01 -5.98 -3.38
N ILE A 39 -0.45 -5.13 -2.44
CA ILE A 39 -0.40 -3.67 -2.58
C ILE A 39 1.03 -3.22 -2.87
N VAL A 40 2.01 -3.71 -2.12
CA VAL A 40 3.43 -3.35 -2.33
C VAL A 40 3.90 -3.81 -3.71
N GLN A 41 3.52 -5.02 -4.16
CA GLN A 41 3.89 -5.51 -5.48
C GLN A 41 3.26 -4.68 -6.61
N LEU A 42 1.98 -4.35 -6.52
CA LEU A 42 1.28 -3.52 -7.52
C LEU A 42 1.93 -2.14 -7.63
N VAL A 43 2.28 -1.51 -6.51
CA VAL A 43 3.02 -0.24 -6.52
C VAL A 43 4.39 -0.38 -7.18
N LEU A 44 5.12 -1.48 -6.91
CA LEU A 44 6.42 -1.75 -7.53
C LEU A 44 6.31 -1.96 -9.05
N MET A 45 5.22 -2.58 -9.51
CA MET A 45 4.87 -2.77 -10.91
C MET A 45 4.29 -1.51 -11.56
N ASN A 46 4.05 -0.45 -10.77
CA ASN A 46 3.33 0.75 -11.20
C ASN A 46 1.95 0.43 -11.79
N ASP A 47 1.25 -0.51 -11.17
CA ASP A 47 -0.08 -0.94 -11.55
C ASP A 47 -1.13 -0.11 -10.82
N ASP A 48 -1.85 0.72 -11.57
CA ASP A 48 -2.86 1.64 -11.05
C ASP A 48 -4.12 0.93 -10.53
N GLU A 49 -4.31 -0.39 -10.77
CA GLU A 49 -5.43 -1.16 -10.21
C GLU A 49 -5.49 -1.01 -8.68
N VAL A 50 -4.34 -0.90 -8.01
CA VAL A 50 -4.24 -0.72 -6.56
C VAL A 50 -5.00 0.52 -6.07
N LEU A 51 -5.13 1.56 -6.88
CA LEU A 51 -5.80 2.81 -6.50
C LEU A 51 -7.33 2.66 -6.39
N THR A 52 -7.88 1.64 -7.04
CA THR A 52 -9.33 1.34 -7.04
C THR A 52 -9.72 0.29 -5.98
N SER A 53 -8.75 -0.24 -5.25
CA SER A 53 -8.94 -1.30 -4.26
C SER A 53 -9.72 -0.80 -3.03
N ARG A 54 -10.74 -1.56 -2.63
CA ARG A 54 -11.50 -1.27 -1.39
C ARG A 54 -10.62 -1.37 -0.15
N THR A 55 -9.55 -2.18 -0.22
CA THR A 55 -8.57 -2.34 0.85
C THR A 55 -7.98 -1.00 1.29
N LEU A 56 -7.76 -0.06 0.34
CA LEU A 56 -7.23 1.26 0.66
C LEU A 56 -8.14 2.08 1.58
N TRP A 57 -9.41 1.72 1.72
CA TRP A 57 -10.46 2.48 2.42
C TRP A 57 -10.91 1.82 3.74
N SER A 58 -10.48 0.59 4.00
CA SER A 58 -10.87 -0.15 5.20
C SER A 58 -10.14 0.33 6.46
N ALA A 59 -10.90 0.70 7.50
CA ALA A 59 -10.35 1.07 8.80
C ALA A 59 -9.71 -0.13 9.54
N PRO A 60 -10.33 -1.33 9.56
CA PRO A 60 -9.68 -2.54 10.08
C PRO A 60 -8.34 -2.83 9.40
N VAL A 61 -8.25 -2.65 8.08
CA VAL A 61 -6.99 -2.88 7.35
C VAL A 61 -5.93 -1.87 7.74
N LEU A 62 -6.26 -0.58 7.83
CA LEU A 62 -5.30 0.44 8.28
C LEU A 62 -4.71 0.11 9.64
N GLU A 63 -5.55 -0.36 10.57
CA GLU A 63 -5.10 -0.75 11.91
C GLU A 63 -4.14 -1.94 11.86
N LEU A 64 -4.44 -2.97 11.06
CA LEU A 64 -3.54 -4.11 10.85
C LEU A 64 -2.21 -3.69 10.19
N ALA A 65 -2.27 -2.76 9.24
CA ALA A 65 -1.11 -2.30 8.48
C ALA A 65 -0.04 -1.62 9.36
N ARG A 66 -0.42 -1.02 10.50
CA ARG A 66 0.50 -0.34 11.43
C ARG A 66 1.69 -1.20 11.85
N THR A 67 1.46 -2.50 12.06
CA THR A 67 2.46 -3.42 12.62
C THR A 67 2.75 -4.63 11.75
N ALA A 68 2.18 -4.71 10.55
CA ALA A 68 2.27 -5.90 9.70
C ALA A 68 3.67 -6.14 9.11
N CYS A 69 4.47 -5.08 8.86
CA CYS A 69 5.79 -5.26 8.26
C CYS A 69 6.89 -5.44 9.30
N ILE A 70 7.42 -6.66 9.41
CA ILE A 70 8.59 -6.98 10.25
C ILE A 70 9.91 -6.37 9.76
N LYS A 71 9.91 -5.70 8.59
CA LYS A 71 11.09 -5.06 7.96
C LYS A 71 11.01 -3.54 7.97
N ASN A 72 10.12 -2.97 8.79
CA ASN A 72 9.98 -1.52 9.01
C ASN A 72 9.48 -0.73 7.80
N LEU A 73 8.68 -1.34 6.91
CA LEU A 73 7.81 -0.56 6.03
C LEU A 73 6.54 -0.18 6.81
N ASP A 74 6.25 1.10 6.88
CA ASP A 74 5.03 1.67 7.43
C ASP A 74 3.94 1.57 6.37
N LEU A 75 3.27 0.41 6.36
CA LEU A 75 2.22 0.07 5.38
C LEU A 75 0.98 0.95 5.55
N GLU A 76 0.70 1.44 6.76
CA GLU A 76 -0.37 2.40 7.00
C GLU A 76 -0.11 3.70 6.21
N LYS A 77 1.08 4.30 6.33
CA LYS A 77 1.42 5.51 5.56
C LYS A 77 1.38 5.29 4.06
N ILE A 78 1.82 4.11 3.59
CA ILE A 78 1.76 3.75 2.18
C ILE A 78 0.31 3.72 1.70
N ILE A 79 -0.59 3.05 2.43
CA ILE A 79 -2.02 3.01 2.09
C ILE A 79 -2.64 4.41 2.07
N LEU A 80 -2.32 5.26 3.05
CA LEU A 80 -2.84 6.63 3.11
C LEU A 80 -2.34 7.49 1.94
N ALA A 81 -1.08 7.33 1.52
CA ALA A 81 -0.55 8.01 0.34
C ALA A 81 -1.26 7.57 -0.95
N LEU A 82 -1.46 6.25 -1.11
CA LEU A 82 -2.20 5.70 -2.26
C LEU A 82 -3.66 6.18 -2.27
N ARG A 83 -4.33 6.22 -1.11
CA ARG A 83 -5.68 6.77 -0.96
C ARG A 83 -5.74 8.23 -1.40
N GLY A 84 -4.77 9.05 -0.97
CA GLY A 84 -4.66 10.44 -1.39
C GLY A 84 -4.50 10.58 -2.91
N GLU A 85 -3.71 9.70 -3.52
CA GLU A 85 -3.56 9.67 -4.98
C GLU A 85 -4.82 9.19 -5.70
N ALA A 86 -5.52 8.18 -5.19
CA ALA A 86 -6.79 7.71 -5.76
C ALA A 86 -7.80 8.87 -5.86
N VAL A 87 -7.93 9.66 -4.78
CA VAL A 87 -8.78 10.87 -4.78
C VAL A 87 -8.32 11.88 -5.84
N LYS A 88 -7.01 12.14 -5.96
CA LYS A 88 -6.47 13.08 -6.96
C LYS A 88 -6.75 12.62 -8.39
N ARG A 89 -6.76 11.29 -8.64
CA ARG A 89 -7.01 10.70 -9.97
C ARG A 89 -8.48 10.41 -10.26
N GLY A 90 -9.38 10.57 -9.28
CA GLY A 90 -10.80 10.28 -9.43
C GLY A 90 -11.11 8.78 -9.49
N ALA A 91 -10.30 7.97 -8.82
CA ALA A 91 -10.49 6.52 -8.65
C ALA A 91 -11.42 6.19 -7.47
#